data_AF-A0AAP0S277-F1
#
_entry.id   AF-A0AAP0S277-F1
#
_cell.length_a   1.000
_cell.length_b   1.000
_cell.length_c   1.000
_cell.angle_alpha   90.00
_cell.angle_beta   90.00
_cell.angle_gamma   90.00
#
_symmetry.space_group_name_H-M   'P 1'
#
loop_
_entity.id
_entity.type
_entity.pdbx_description
1 polymer ?
#
loop_
_entity_poly.entity_id
_entity_poly.type
_entity_poly.pdbx_seq_one_letter_code
_entity_poly.pdbx_strand_id
1 'polypeptide(L)'
;MESYLNDNFGVKPKGSSEEALKRWRERGGVTKNPKRRFRFTANLAKRDEAAAMRVTNQERLRIAVLVSKAAFQFIPSLTPSEYIVPEEVKVAGFQICADELGSIVEGHDVNKLRVHGGVSGIAEKLSTSITNGLNTNDDSLNRRQEIYGINKFTESQVQSFWVFIWEAFQDKTFMIAAVMARSSPLDKHTLVKHLRTTHDEVVAVTGDRTNDAPALHEADIGLAMGIAGTEVAKESADVIILDDDFSTIVTLAKWGRSVYLNVQKFIQFQLTVNVVALIVNFSSACLTGNVPLTAVQLWWVNMIIDTLGALALVAEPPTDDLMKRSPCWKKRKLISNVMWRNILGQSFYQFVVIWYLQAKGKAIFCLDGADSDLILNTLIFNSFVFCQVFNEINSREMEKINVFKGILENYFFVAVLSGTVFFQIIIIEFLGTFANTSPLTLAQWFLSLFIGFLGMPIAVGLKMINCRNYMNQWCFFNFLINCGSLFSILEL
;
A
#
# COMPACT_ATOMS: atom_id res chain seq x y z
N MET A 1 -2.37 -37.64 43.66
CA MET A 1 -3.36 -36.98 42.77
C MET A 1 -3.49 -37.73 41.45
N GLU A 2 -2.39 -38.17 40.82
CA GLU A 2 -2.44 -38.97 39.59
C GLU A 2 -3.13 -40.33 39.76
N SER A 3 -2.91 -41.06 40.87
CA SER A 3 -3.64 -42.30 41.17
C SER A 3 -5.15 -42.08 41.25
N TYR A 4 -5.57 -41.06 42.00
CA TYR A 4 -6.98 -40.70 42.16
C TYR A 4 -7.67 -40.27 40.85
N LEU A 5 -6.92 -39.66 39.91
CA LEU A 5 -7.41 -39.27 38.58
C LEU A 5 -7.54 -40.49 37.67
N ASN A 6 -6.61 -41.44 37.75
CA ASN A 6 -6.68 -42.68 36.97
C ASN A 6 -7.82 -43.58 37.46
N ASP A 7 -7.97 -43.72 38.78
CA ASP A 7 -8.97 -44.61 39.39
C ASP A 7 -10.40 -44.10 39.24
N ASN A 8 -10.62 -42.77 39.28
CA ASN A 8 -11.97 -42.20 39.25
C ASN A 8 -12.40 -41.62 37.90
N PHE A 9 -11.45 -41.21 37.03
CA PHE A 9 -11.78 -40.48 35.80
C PHE A 9 -11.19 -41.09 34.52
N GLY A 10 -10.19 -41.98 34.62
CA GLY A 10 -9.62 -42.69 33.47
C GLY A 10 -9.02 -41.78 32.38
N VAL A 11 -8.66 -40.53 32.71
CA VAL A 11 -8.14 -39.56 31.73
C VAL A 11 -6.65 -39.76 31.54
N LYS A 12 -6.26 -40.34 30.40
CA LYS A 12 -4.87 -40.48 29.96
C LYS A 12 -4.34 -39.15 29.37
N PRO A 13 -3.03 -38.84 29.50
CA PRO A 13 -2.42 -37.62 28.95
C PRO A 13 -2.59 -37.45 27.43
N LYS A 14 -2.72 -38.56 26.68
CA LYS A 14 -3.02 -38.58 25.23
C LYS A 14 -4.01 -39.70 24.93
N GLY A 15 -4.93 -39.47 23.99
CA GLY A 15 -5.85 -40.50 23.48
C GLY A 15 -7.01 -40.88 24.40
N SER A 16 -7.42 -40.01 25.33
CA SER A 16 -8.61 -40.24 26.17
C SER A 16 -9.90 -40.26 25.33
N SER A 17 -10.86 -41.10 25.73
CA SER A 17 -12.18 -41.16 25.10
C SER A 17 -12.95 -39.85 25.30
N GLU A 18 -13.81 -39.49 24.34
CA GLU A 18 -14.58 -38.25 24.39
C GLU A 18 -15.54 -38.20 25.58
N GLU A 19 -16.09 -39.34 25.99
CA GLU A 19 -16.94 -39.47 27.18
C GLU A 19 -16.19 -39.17 28.48
N ALA A 20 -14.94 -39.64 28.61
CA ALA A 20 -14.11 -39.36 29.77
C ALA A 20 -13.75 -37.86 29.86
N LEU A 21 -13.49 -37.23 28.72
CA LEU A 21 -13.22 -35.78 28.62
C LEU A 21 -14.47 -34.93 28.94
N LYS A 22 -15.67 -35.36 28.51
CA LYS A 22 -16.94 -34.69 28.84
C LYS A 22 -17.23 -34.78 30.34
N ARG A 23 -17.16 -35.96 30.95
CA ARG A 23 -17.35 -36.16 32.41
C ARG A 23 -16.38 -35.34 33.25
N TRP A 24 -15.12 -35.25 32.83
CA TRP A 24 -14.11 -34.45 33.52
C TRP A 24 -14.40 -32.94 33.44
N ARG A 25 -14.98 -32.47 32.33
CA ARG A 25 -15.32 -31.05 32.13
C ARG A 25 -16.60 -30.64 32.85
N GLU A 26 -17.62 -31.50 32.90
CA GLU A 26 -18.88 -31.26 33.62
C GLU A 26 -18.66 -31.01 35.13
N ARG A 27 -17.72 -31.71 35.76
CA ARG A 27 -17.34 -31.48 37.17
C ARG A 27 -16.22 -30.45 37.36
N GLY A 28 -15.64 -29.94 36.28
CA GLY A 28 -14.58 -28.91 36.30
C GLY A 28 -15.04 -27.53 36.79
N GLY A 29 -16.35 -27.30 36.98
CA GLY A 29 -16.93 -26.05 37.50
C GLY A 29 -16.45 -25.65 38.90
N VAL A 30 -15.85 -26.56 39.66
CA VAL A 30 -15.25 -26.28 40.99
C VAL A 30 -13.84 -25.67 40.87
N THR A 31 -13.28 -25.59 39.66
CA THR A 31 -11.93 -25.04 39.47
C THR A 31 -11.96 -23.53 39.30
N LYS A 32 -11.27 -22.83 40.22
CA LYS A 32 -11.24 -21.35 40.33
C LYS A 32 -10.66 -20.63 39.09
N ASN A 33 -10.06 -21.36 38.14
CA ASN A 33 -9.51 -20.79 36.90
C ASN A 33 -9.44 -21.84 35.76
N PRO A 34 -10.56 -22.09 35.05
CA PRO A 34 -10.64 -23.16 34.06
C PRO A 34 -9.76 -22.89 32.83
N LYS A 35 -9.70 -21.65 32.33
CA LYS A 35 -8.91 -21.30 31.12
C LYS A 35 -7.44 -21.71 31.20
N ARG A 36 -6.81 -21.65 32.39
CA ARG A 36 -5.39 -22.01 32.57
C ARG A 36 -5.16 -23.52 32.58
N ARG A 37 -6.11 -24.31 33.10
CA ARG A 37 -5.97 -25.76 33.31
C ARG A 37 -6.33 -26.59 32.07
N PHE A 38 -7.25 -26.10 31.24
CA PHE A 38 -7.69 -26.79 30.01
C PHE A 38 -6.91 -26.40 28.75
N ARG A 39 -5.85 -25.57 28.87
CA ARG A 39 -5.06 -25.02 27.74
C ARG A 39 -4.50 -26.09 26.79
N PHE A 40 -4.21 -27.29 27.29
CA PHE A 40 -3.62 -28.40 26.53
C PHE A 40 -4.59 -29.56 26.27
N THR A 41 -5.89 -29.38 26.54
CA THR A 41 -6.92 -30.41 26.26
C THR A 41 -7.67 -30.10 24.97
N ALA A 42 -8.00 -31.14 24.19
CA ALA A 42 -8.70 -30.98 22.93
C ALA A 42 -10.05 -30.26 23.11
N ASN A 43 -10.33 -29.28 22.24
CA ASN A 43 -11.60 -28.55 22.27
C ASN A 43 -12.69 -29.38 21.58
N LEU A 44 -13.54 -30.05 22.38
CA LEU A 44 -14.61 -30.93 21.90
C LEU A 44 -15.65 -30.18 21.04
N ALA A 45 -16.02 -28.95 21.41
CA ALA A 45 -16.99 -28.17 20.64
C ALA A 45 -16.52 -27.90 19.20
N LYS A 46 -15.23 -27.55 19.02
CA LYS A 46 -14.63 -27.39 17.69
C LYS A 46 -14.56 -28.70 16.91
N ARG A 47 -14.46 -29.85 17.58
CA ARG A 47 -14.47 -31.17 16.91
C ARG A 47 -15.87 -31.57 16.47
N ASP A 48 -16.88 -31.30 17.29
CA ASP A 48 -18.29 -31.54 16.96
C ASP A 48 -18.70 -30.68 15.75
N GLU A 49 -18.29 -29.40 15.71
CA GLU A 49 -18.49 -28.52 14.56
C GLU A 49 -17.78 -29.02 13.29
N ALA A 50 -16.51 -29.44 13.42
CA ALA A 50 -15.74 -29.99 12.30
C ALA A 50 -16.32 -31.32 11.79
N ALA A 51 -16.87 -32.16 12.68
CA ALA A 51 -17.54 -33.40 12.33
C ALA A 51 -18.86 -33.13 11.59
N ALA A 52 -19.67 -32.18 12.07
CA ALA A 52 -20.89 -31.76 11.38
C ALA A 52 -20.59 -31.24 9.96
N MET A 53 -19.56 -30.40 9.81
CA MET A 53 -19.15 -29.88 8.50
C MET A 53 -18.66 -30.98 7.55
N ARG A 54 -18.01 -32.03 8.06
CA ARG A 54 -17.60 -33.19 7.24
C ARG A 54 -18.80 -33.99 6.72
N VAL A 55 -19.84 -34.19 7.53
CA VAL A 55 -21.06 -34.90 7.11
C VAL A 55 -21.76 -34.12 6.00
N THR A 56 -21.93 -32.81 6.16
CA THR A 56 -22.54 -31.96 5.11
C THR A 56 -21.75 -31.98 3.81
N ASN A 57 -20.41 -31.94 3.89
CA ASN A 57 -19.56 -32.01 2.70
C ASN A 57 -19.63 -33.38 2.01
N GLN A 58 -19.72 -34.48 2.78
CA GLN A 58 -19.91 -35.82 2.22
C GLN A 58 -21.26 -35.96 1.50
N GLU A 59 -22.33 -35.39 2.05
CA GLU A 59 -23.64 -35.37 1.39
C GLU A 59 -23.62 -34.61 0.07
N ARG A 60 -22.99 -33.42 0.04
CA ARG A 60 -22.83 -32.63 -1.19
C ARG A 60 -22.03 -33.38 -2.25
N LEU A 61 -20.94 -34.04 -1.85
CA LEU A 61 -20.12 -34.83 -2.77
C LEU A 61 -20.92 -36.02 -3.34
N ARG A 62 -21.72 -36.68 -2.50
CA ARG A 62 -22.58 -37.81 -2.93
C ARG A 62 -23.64 -37.36 -3.93
N ILE A 63 -24.28 -36.21 -3.70
CA ILE A 63 -25.25 -35.62 -4.63
C ILE A 63 -24.58 -35.28 -5.97
N ALA A 64 -23.40 -34.64 -5.95
CA ALA A 64 -22.67 -34.30 -7.16
C ALA A 64 -22.31 -35.53 -8.00
N VAL A 65 -21.86 -36.61 -7.35
CA VAL A 65 -21.55 -37.89 -8.02
C VAL A 65 -22.80 -38.54 -8.63
N LEU A 66 -23.93 -38.52 -7.92
CA LEU A 66 -25.21 -39.05 -8.42
C LEU A 66 -25.71 -38.28 -9.63
N VAL A 67 -25.66 -36.94 -9.59
CA VAL A 67 -26.06 -36.08 -10.72
C VAL A 67 -25.15 -36.31 -11.93
N SER A 68 -23.84 -36.41 -11.71
CA SER A 68 -22.89 -36.67 -12.79
C SER A 68 -23.12 -38.06 -13.41
N LYS A 69 -23.37 -39.10 -12.59
CA LYS A 69 -23.71 -40.44 -13.08
C LYS A 69 -25.02 -40.46 -13.88
N ALA A 70 -26.04 -39.71 -13.45
CA ALA A 70 -27.31 -39.58 -14.18
C ALA A 70 -27.11 -38.86 -15.52
N ALA A 71 -26.30 -37.78 -15.55
CA ALA A 71 -25.95 -37.08 -16.78
C ALA A 71 -25.23 -38.01 -17.77
N PHE A 72 -24.25 -38.80 -17.31
CA PHE A 72 -23.55 -39.78 -18.15
C PHE A 72 -24.45 -40.90 -18.69
N GLN A 73 -25.54 -41.25 -18.00
CA GLN A 73 -26.52 -42.22 -18.49
C GLN A 73 -27.48 -41.62 -19.52
N PHE A 74 -27.71 -40.31 -19.52
CA PHE A 74 -28.60 -39.63 -20.47
C PHE A 74 -27.92 -39.34 -21.82
N ILE A 75 -26.61 -39.09 -21.83
CA ILE A 75 -25.86 -38.73 -23.04
C ILE A 75 -25.97 -39.81 -24.16
N PRO A 76 -25.90 -41.13 -23.89
CA PRO A 76 -26.02 -42.16 -24.92
C PRO A 76 -27.46 -42.42 -25.40
N SER A 77 -28.48 -41.91 -24.71
CA SER A 77 -29.90 -42.13 -25.06
C SER A 77 -30.46 -41.15 -26.08
N LEU A 78 -29.67 -40.14 -26.46
CA LEU A 78 -29.98 -39.24 -27.58
C LEU A 78 -29.63 -39.96 -28.90
N THR A 79 -30.56 -40.79 -29.39
CA THR A 79 -30.55 -41.23 -30.79
C THR A 79 -30.54 -40.00 -31.71
N PRO A 80 -29.73 -39.98 -32.79
CA PRO A 80 -29.71 -38.85 -33.71
C PRO A 80 -31.11 -38.68 -34.31
N SER A 81 -31.69 -37.50 -34.14
CA SER A 81 -32.94 -37.12 -34.80
C SER A 81 -32.79 -37.33 -36.31
N GLU A 82 -33.63 -38.16 -36.91
CA GLU A 82 -33.78 -38.22 -38.36
C GLU A 82 -34.09 -36.80 -38.88
N TYR A 83 -33.13 -36.22 -39.60
CA TYR A 83 -33.28 -34.89 -40.16
C TYR A 83 -34.31 -34.93 -41.30
N ILE A 84 -35.46 -34.28 -41.10
CA ILE A 84 -36.53 -34.19 -42.09
C ILE A 84 -36.25 -32.98 -42.99
N VAL A 85 -36.04 -33.22 -44.28
CA VAL A 85 -35.83 -32.14 -45.25
C VAL A 85 -37.14 -31.37 -45.45
N PRO A 86 -37.17 -30.04 -45.25
CA PRO A 86 -38.26 -29.13 -45.61
C PRO A 86 -38.68 -29.27 -47.08
N GLU A 87 -39.98 -29.17 -47.33
CA GLU A 87 -40.57 -29.44 -48.64
C GLU A 87 -40.09 -28.47 -49.74
N GLU A 88 -39.79 -27.22 -49.37
CA GLU A 88 -39.26 -26.17 -50.27
C GLU A 88 -37.90 -26.54 -50.86
N VAL A 89 -37.06 -27.20 -50.05
CA VAL A 89 -35.70 -27.60 -50.42
C VAL A 89 -35.73 -28.84 -51.31
N LYS A 90 -36.68 -29.75 -51.07
CA LYS A 90 -36.92 -30.92 -51.95
C LYS A 90 -37.43 -30.50 -53.33
N VAL A 91 -38.34 -29.53 -53.41
CA VAL A 91 -38.92 -29.05 -54.68
C VAL A 91 -37.83 -28.43 -55.57
N ALA A 92 -36.82 -27.80 -54.98
CA ALA A 92 -35.68 -27.24 -55.70
C ALA A 92 -34.58 -28.25 -56.07
N GLY A 93 -34.73 -29.52 -55.69
CA GLY A 93 -33.79 -30.59 -55.99
C GLY A 93 -32.57 -30.65 -55.06
N PHE A 94 -32.68 -30.08 -53.85
CA PHE A 94 -31.65 -30.17 -52.80
C PHE A 94 -32.09 -31.11 -51.68
N GLN A 95 -31.13 -31.77 -51.04
CA GLN A 95 -31.40 -32.79 -50.01
C GLN A 95 -30.90 -32.40 -48.61
N ILE A 96 -30.42 -31.17 -48.43
CA ILE A 96 -29.93 -30.63 -47.16
C ILE A 96 -30.30 -29.14 -47.10
N CYS A 97 -30.47 -28.56 -45.91
CA CYS A 97 -30.81 -27.13 -45.78
C CYS A 97 -29.66 -26.31 -45.22
N ALA A 98 -29.78 -24.99 -45.36
CA ALA A 98 -28.81 -24.03 -44.86
C ALA A 98 -28.55 -24.20 -43.35
N ASP A 99 -29.60 -24.40 -42.54
CA ASP A 99 -29.48 -24.50 -41.07
C ASP A 99 -28.70 -25.74 -40.62
N GLU A 100 -28.94 -26.90 -41.26
CA GLU A 100 -28.20 -28.13 -40.91
C GLU A 100 -26.73 -28.01 -41.33
N LEU A 101 -26.46 -27.42 -42.51
CA LEU A 101 -25.09 -27.10 -42.95
C LEU A 101 -24.41 -26.14 -41.97
N GLY A 102 -25.13 -25.10 -41.53
CA GLY A 102 -24.67 -24.13 -40.54
C GLY A 102 -24.32 -24.81 -39.22
N SER A 103 -25.16 -25.72 -38.74
CA SER A 103 -24.90 -26.46 -37.49
C SER A 103 -23.64 -27.32 -37.56
N ILE A 104 -23.34 -27.91 -38.73
CA ILE A 104 -22.12 -28.71 -38.95
C ILE A 104 -20.88 -27.81 -38.90
N VAL A 105 -20.96 -26.62 -39.51
CA VAL A 105 -19.84 -25.68 -39.61
C VAL A 105 -19.59 -24.94 -38.29
N GLU A 106 -20.63 -24.39 -37.65
CA GLU A 106 -20.50 -23.69 -36.37
C GLU A 106 -20.01 -24.63 -35.26
N GLY A 107 -20.61 -25.83 -35.18
CA GLY A 107 -20.28 -26.83 -34.16
C GLY A 107 -19.01 -27.63 -34.41
N HIS A 108 -18.38 -27.48 -35.59
CA HIS A 108 -17.27 -28.34 -36.05
C HIS A 108 -17.56 -29.85 -35.86
N ASP A 109 -18.83 -30.25 -36.06
CA ASP A 109 -19.31 -31.57 -35.67
C ASP A 109 -18.99 -32.64 -36.74
N VAL A 110 -17.82 -33.25 -36.60
CA VAL A 110 -17.29 -34.26 -37.53
C VAL A 110 -18.18 -35.50 -37.59
N ASN A 111 -18.96 -35.78 -36.55
CA ASN A 111 -19.85 -36.95 -36.51
C ASN A 111 -21.08 -36.72 -37.40
N LYS A 112 -21.71 -35.55 -37.32
CA LYS A 112 -22.79 -35.17 -38.25
C LYS A 112 -22.32 -35.15 -39.70
N LEU A 113 -21.12 -34.63 -39.97
CA LEU A 113 -20.54 -34.65 -41.33
C LEU A 113 -20.40 -36.08 -41.88
N ARG A 114 -20.01 -37.06 -41.04
CA ARG A 114 -19.92 -38.47 -41.44
C ARG A 114 -21.29 -39.09 -41.69
N VAL A 115 -22.31 -38.75 -40.90
CA VAL A 115 -23.70 -39.20 -41.13
C VAL A 115 -24.22 -38.74 -42.49
N HIS A 116 -23.82 -37.56 -42.96
CA HIS A 116 -24.22 -37.04 -44.27
C HIS A 116 -23.41 -37.58 -45.46
N GLY A 117 -22.47 -38.52 -45.25
CA GLY A 117 -21.65 -39.11 -46.32
C GLY A 117 -20.34 -38.37 -46.58
N GLY A 118 -19.90 -37.54 -45.63
CA GLY A 118 -18.68 -36.74 -45.75
C GLY A 118 -18.80 -35.63 -46.80
N VAL A 119 -17.65 -35.12 -47.25
CA VAL A 119 -17.59 -34.00 -48.21
C VAL A 119 -18.24 -34.35 -49.55
N SER A 120 -18.02 -35.58 -50.04
CA SER A 120 -18.61 -36.03 -51.30
C SER A 120 -20.12 -36.19 -51.23
N GLY A 121 -20.64 -36.72 -50.12
CA GLY A 121 -22.08 -36.85 -49.90
C GLY A 121 -22.79 -35.49 -49.77
N ILE A 122 -22.14 -34.50 -49.16
CA ILE A 122 -22.67 -33.12 -49.12
C ILE A 122 -22.67 -32.49 -50.51
N ALA A 123 -21.60 -32.68 -51.30
CA ALA A 123 -21.54 -32.15 -52.66
C ALA A 123 -22.64 -32.70 -53.56
N GLU A 124 -22.95 -34.00 -53.45
CA GLU A 124 -24.07 -34.64 -54.15
C GLU A 124 -25.43 -34.10 -53.68
N LYS A 125 -25.64 -33.95 -52.36
CA LYS A 125 -26.87 -33.41 -51.77
C LYS A 125 -27.13 -31.93 -52.10
N LEU A 126 -26.05 -31.18 -52.39
CA LEU A 126 -26.09 -29.79 -52.88
C LEU A 126 -26.09 -29.70 -54.41
N SER A 127 -26.19 -30.83 -55.12
CA SER A 127 -26.21 -30.91 -56.59
C SER A 127 -25.01 -30.16 -57.21
N THR A 128 -23.82 -30.35 -56.63
CA THR A 128 -22.56 -29.70 -57.02
C THR A 128 -21.52 -30.75 -57.39
N SER A 129 -20.78 -30.50 -58.48
CA SER A 129 -19.63 -31.34 -58.82
C SER A 129 -18.39 -30.87 -58.04
N ILE A 130 -17.67 -31.82 -57.46
CA ILE A 130 -16.42 -31.55 -56.73
C ILE A 130 -15.31 -31.07 -57.70
N THR A 131 -15.36 -31.49 -58.96
CA THR A 131 -14.30 -31.21 -59.95
C THR A 131 -14.58 -29.98 -60.80
N ASN A 132 -15.83 -29.80 -61.23
CA ASN A 132 -16.20 -28.72 -62.16
C ASN A 132 -16.99 -27.58 -61.48
N GLY A 133 -17.31 -27.71 -60.20
CA GLY A 133 -18.04 -26.69 -59.44
C GLY A 133 -19.51 -26.56 -59.85
N LEU A 134 -20.03 -25.33 -59.80
CA LEU A 134 -21.41 -24.98 -60.16
C LEU A 134 -21.53 -24.70 -61.66
N ASN A 135 -22.59 -25.20 -62.30
CA ASN A 135 -22.91 -24.81 -63.67
C ASN A 135 -23.41 -23.36 -63.71
N THR A 136 -22.96 -22.58 -64.69
CA THR A 136 -23.23 -21.14 -64.86
C THR A 136 -24.61 -20.84 -65.48
N ASN A 137 -25.63 -21.67 -65.22
CA ASN A 137 -26.98 -21.40 -65.70
C ASN A 137 -27.69 -20.48 -64.70
N ASP A 138 -28.14 -19.31 -65.15
CA ASP A 138 -28.73 -18.27 -64.30
C ASP A 138 -29.94 -18.78 -63.47
N ASP A 139 -30.77 -19.65 -64.05
CA ASP A 139 -31.91 -20.27 -63.36
C ASP A 139 -31.49 -21.12 -62.14
N SER A 140 -30.35 -21.79 -62.22
CA SER A 140 -29.85 -22.63 -61.13
C SER A 140 -29.20 -21.81 -60.02
N LEU A 141 -28.66 -20.63 -60.36
CA LEU A 141 -28.05 -19.70 -59.41
C LEU A 141 -29.12 -18.93 -58.64
N ASN A 142 -30.18 -18.46 -59.32
CA ASN A 142 -31.29 -17.75 -58.68
C ASN A 142 -32.01 -18.64 -57.65
N ARG A 143 -32.29 -19.91 -58.00
CA ARG A 143 -32.89 -20.87 -57.06
C ARG A 143 -32.02 -21.13 -55.82
N ARG A 144 -30.70 -21.14 -55.96
CA ARG A 144 -29.78 -21.30 -54.82
C ARG A 144 -29.75 -20.05 -53.94
N GLN A 145 -29.79 -18.86 -54.54
CA GLN A 145 -29.85 -17.60 -53.78
C GLN A 145 -31.16 -17.46 -53.01
N GLU A 146 -32.28 -17.93 -53.56
CA GLU A 146 -33.58 -17.94 -52.87
C GLU A 146 -33.57 -18.86 -51.64
N ILE A 147 -32.90 -20.01 -51.70
CA ILE A 147 -32.95 -21.02 -50.63
C ILE A 147 -31.84 -20.87 -49.60
N TYR A 148 -30.61 -20.58 -50.02
CA TYR A 148 -29.44 -20.49 -49.12
C TYR A 148 -29.02 -19.05 -48.82
N GLY A 149 -29.68 -18.07 -49.42
CA GLY A 149 -29.34 -16.66 -49.28
C GLY A 149 -28.12 -16.25 -50.12
N ILE A 150 -27.82 -14.95 -50.07
CA ILE A 150 -26.70 -14.34 -50.80
C ILE A 150 -25.46 -14.41 -49.89
N ASN A 151 -24.34 -14.92 -50.42
CA ASN A 151 -23.07 -14.97 -49.71
C ASN A 151 -22.39 -13.59 -49.66
N LYS A 152 -22.99 -12.65 -48.94
CA LYS A 152 -22.45 -11.31 -48.69
C LYS A 152 -22.24 -11.17 -47.18
N PHE A 153 -20.99 -10.99 -46.75
CA PHE A 153 -20.69 -10.72 -45.35
C PHE A 153 -21.48 -9.49 -44.88
N THR A 154 -22.24 -9.64 -43.81
CA THR A 154 -22.89 -8.51 -43.14
C THR A 154 -21.80 -7.56 -42.65
N GLU A 155 -21.62 -6.44 -43.33
CA GLU A 155 -20.82 -5.33 -42.81
C GLU A 155 -21.42 -4.92 -41.46
N SER A 156 -20.62 -5.03 -40.39
CA SER A 156 -21.01 -4.56 -39.06
C SER A 156 -21.49 -3.12 -39.18
N GLN A 157 -22.74 -2.85 -38.77
CA GLN A 157 -23.28 -1.49 -38.85
C GLN A 157 -22.36 -0.53 -38.11
N VAL A 158 -21.94 0.54 -38.81
CA VAL A 158 -21.12 1.60 -38.22
C VAL A 158 -21.96 2.22 -37.10
N GLN A 159 -21.57 1.98 -35.85
CA GLN A 159 -22.29 2.56 -34.72
C GLN A 159 -22.27 4.07 -34.88
N SER A 160 -23.43 4.69 -34.74
CA SER A 160 -23.56 6.14 -34.85
C SER A 160 -22.70 6.81 -33.77
N PHE A 161 -22.02 7.91 -34.13
CA PHE A 161 -21.26 8.75 -33.21
C PHE A 161 -22.01 9.06 -31.90
N TRP A 162 -23.33 9.25 -31.99
CA TRP A 162 -24.21 9.49 -30.85
C TRP A 162 -24.46 8.27 -29.96
N VAL A 163 -24.41 7.05 -30.49
CA VAL A 163 -24.50 5.81 -29.70
C VAL A 163 -23.20 5.60 -28.93
N PHE A 164 -22.05 5.88 -29.57
CA PHE A 164 -20.75 5.83 -28.90
C PHE A 164 -20.62 6.91 -27.80
N ILE A 165 -21.15 8.11 -28.05
CA ILE A 165 -21.27 9.17 -27.03
C ILE A 165 -22.25 8.76 -25.94
N TRP A 166 -23.36 8.11 -26.26
CA TRP A 166 -24.34 7.64 -25.29
C TRP A 166 -23.78 6.54 -24.38
N GLU A 167 -23.02 5.59 -24.94
CA GLU A 167 -22.26 4.58 -24.18
C GLU A 167 -21.16 5.23 -23.32
N ALA A 168 -20.42 6.22 -23.85
CA ALA A 168 -19.45 7.00 -23.08
C ALA A 168 -20.09 7.93 -22.02
N PHE A 169 -21.36 8.32 -22.20
CA PHE A 169 -22.15 9.04 -21.19
C PHE A 169 -22.74 8.08 -20.14
N GLN A 170 -22.96 6.81 -20.49
CA GLN A 170 -23.36 5.75 -19.55
C GLN A 170 -22.20 5.23 -18.70
N ASP A 171 -20.95 5.51 -19.07
CA ASP A 171 -19.77 5.28 -18.20
C ASP A 171 -19.64 6.35 -17.09
N LYS A 172 -20.74 6.58 -16.36
CA LYS A 172 -20.88 7.60 -15.30
C LYS A 172 -21.66 7.15 -14.07
N THR A 173 -22.24 5.95 -14.03
CA THR A 173 -22.78 5.39 -12.77
C THR A 173 -21.70 5.15 -11.71
N PHE A 174 -20.43 5.14 -12.10
CA PHE A 174 -19.29 4.86 -11.24
C PHE A 174 -18.71 6.10 -10.51
N MET A 175 -19.06 7.32 -10.94
CA MET A 175 -18.57 8.57 -10.35
C MET A 175 -19.39 8.99 -9.11
N ILE A 176 -19.68 8.05 -8.20
CA ILE A 176 -20.40 8.23 -6.92
C ILE A 176 -21.93 8.05 -7.03
N ALA A 177 -22.40 6.81 -7.16
CA ALA A 177 -23.67 6.48 -6.52
C ALA A 177 -23.47 6.66 -5.00
N ALA A 178 -23.77 7.86 -4.47
CA ALA A 178 -23.59 8.19 -3.06
C ALA A 178 -24.36 7.25 -2.12
N VAL A 179 -25.37 6.56 -2.66
CA VAL A 179 -26.23 5.64 -1.94
C VAL A 179 -26.37 4.34 -2.71
N MET A 180 -25.93 3.24 -2.10
CA MET A 180 -26.25 1.89 -2.54
C MET A 180 -27.23 1.27 -1.53
N ALA A 181 -28.44 0.96 -1.99
CA ALA A 181 -29.49 0.37 -1.15
C ALA A 181 -29.78 -1.07 -1.57
N ARG A 182 -30.23 -1.91 -0.62
CA ARG A 182 -30.52 -3.33 -0.83
C ARG A 182 -29.35 -4.13 -1.45
N SER A 183 -28.11 -3.73 -1.14
CA SER A 183 -26.89 -4.42 -1.59
C SER A 183 -26.66 -5.72 -0.84
N SER A 184 -26.25 -6.76 -1.56
CA SER A 184 -25.68 -7.97 -0.97
C SER A 184 -24.26 -7.71 -0.42
N PRO A 185 -23.73 -8.58 0.47
CA PRO A 185 -22.34 -8.48 0.93
C PRO A 185 -21.32 -8.46 -0.22
N LEU A 186 -21.61 -9.22 -1.29
CA LEU A 186 -20.74 -9.33 -2.46
C LEU A 186 -20.72 -8.02 -3.26
N ASP A 187 -21.87 -7.31 -3.31
CA ASP A 187 -21.96 -6.01 -4.00
C ASP A 187 -21.11 -4.96 -3.30
N LYS A 188 -21.13 -4.93 -1.95
CA LYS A 188 -20.28 -4.03 -1.16
C LYS A 188 -18.81 -4.31 -1.37
N HIS A 189 -18.41 -5.58 -1.32
CA HIS A 189 -17.04 -6.00 -1.60
C HIS A 189 -16.60 -5.61 -3.02
N THR A 190 -17.46 -5.85 -4.01
CA THR A 190 -17.19 -5.51 -5.41
C THR A 190 -17.02 -4.01 -5.61
N LEU A 191 -17.83 -3.19 -4.93
CA LEU A 191 -17.70 -1.73 -4.96
C LEU A 191 -16.34 -1.27 -4.40
N VAL A 192 -15.98 -1.73 -3.20
CA VAL A 192 -14.70 -1.39 -2.56
C VAL A 192 -13.52 -1.80 -3.44
N LYS A 193 -13.58 -3.01 -3.99
CA LYS A 193 -12.56 -3.52 -4.90
C LYS A 193 -12.40 -2.64 -6.13
N HIS A 194 -13.50 -2.24 -6.79
CA HIS A 194 -13.43 -1.36 -7.96
C HIS A 194 -12.89 0.05 -7.62
N LEU A 195 -13.31 0.65 -6.51
CA LEU A 195 -12.77 1.95 -6.08
C LEU A 195 -11.25 1.89 -5.86
N ARG A 196 -10.78 0.78 -5.28
CA ARG A 196 -9.37 0.56 -5.01
C ARG A 196 -8.56 0.21 -6.27
N THR A 197 -9.06 -0.67 -7.15
CA THR A 197 -8.30 -1.15 -8.31
C THR A 197 -8.45 -0.27 -9.54
N THR A 198 -9.66 0.21 -9.82
CA THR A 198 -9.96 0.97 -11.05
C THR A 198 -9.71 2.46 -10.84
N HIS A 199 -10.04 3.01 -9.67
CA HIS A 199 -9.88 4.45 -9.41
C HIS A 199 -8.62 4.78 -8.61
N ASP A 200 -7.91 3.76 -8.09
CA ASP A 200 -6.69 3.91 -7.28
C ASP A 200 -6.88 4.85 -6.08
N GLU A 201 -8.11 4.90 -5.55
CA GLU A 201 -8.47 5.67 -4.36
C GLU A 201 -8.10 4.92 -3.08
N VAL A 202 -7.96 5.67 -1.98
CA VAL A 202 -7.81 5.10 -0.64
C VAL A 202 -9.19 5.02 -0.01
N VAL A 203 -9.68 3.80 0.20
CA VAL A 203 -11.06 3.56 0.62
C VAL A 203 -11.09 3.15 2.08
N ALA A 204 -11.84 3.90 2.89
CA ALA A 204 -12.19 3.51 4.25
C ALA A 204 -13.65 3.05 4.30
N VAL A 205 -13.91 1.91 4.94
CA VAL A 205 -15.25 1.33 5.07
C VAL A 205 -15.64 1.26 6.54
N THR A 206 -16.84 1.71 6.87
CA THR A 206 -17.43 1.56 8.20
C THR A 206 -18.55 0.53 8.17
N GLY A 207 -18.55 -0.42 9.10
CA GLY A 207 -19.58 -1.46 9.17
C GLY A 207 -19.71 -2.08 10.54
N ASP A 208 -20.92 -2.53 10.87
CA ASP A 208 -21.27 -3.14 12.16
C ASP A 208 -21.71 -4.60 11.99
N ARG A 209 -22.22 -4.98 10.81
CA ARG A 209 -22.82 -6.30 10.59
C ARG A 209 -21.81 -7.31 10.06
N THR A 210 -22.12 -8.59 10.27
CA THR A 210 -21.39 -9.72 9.66
C THR A 210 -21.34 -9.63 8.13
N ASN A 211 -22.32 -8.98 7.52
CA ASN A 211 -22.42 -8.76 6.08
C ASN A 211 -21.40 -7.74 5.55
N ASP A 212 -20.84 -6.91 6.43
CA ASP A 212 -19.85 -5.89 6.07
C ASP A 212 -18.42 -6.43 6.17
N ALA A 213 -18.21 -7.59 6.81
CA ALA A 213 -16.90 -8.19 7.01
C ALA A 213 -16.08 -8.35 5.71
N PRO A 214 -16.62 -8.84 4.58
CA PRO A 214 -15.85 -8.94 3.34
C PRO A 214 -15.46 -7.57 2.73
N ALA A 215 -16.24 -6.53 3.00
CA ALA A 215 -15.97 -5.17 2.53
C ALA A 215 -14.99 -4.45 3.46
N LEU A 216 -15.10 -4.66 4.77
CA LEU A 216 -14.16 -4.17 5.78
C LEU A 216 -12.75 -4.71 5.55
N HIS A 217 -12.64 -6.00 5.23
CA HIS A 217 -11.35 -6.65 4.98
C HIS A 217 -10.71 -6.24 3.63
N GLU A 218 -11.52 -5.91 2.62
CA GLU A 218 -11.02 -5.48 1.31
C GLU A 218 -10.62 -4.01 1.27
N ALA A 219 -11.15 -3.19 2.19
CA ALA A 219 -10.85 -1.78 2.30
C ALA A 219 -9.37 -1.55 2.66
N ASP A 220 -8.85 -0.36 2.36
CA ASP A 220 -7.51 0.01 2.84
C ASP A 220 -7.51 0.27 4.35
N ILE A 221 -8.65 0.70 4.90
CA ILE A 221 -8.90 0.82 6.34
C ILE A 221 -10.35 0.39 6.65
N GLY A 222 -10.52 -0.67 7.43
CA GLY A 222 -11.80 -1.10 7.98
C GLY A 222 -12.09 -0.49 9.36
N LEU A 223 -13.29 0.07 9.53
CA LEU A 223 -13.78 0.68 10.77
C LEU A 223 -15.00 -0.08 11.30
N ALA A 224 -14.89 -0.67 12.49
CA ALA A 224 -16.01 -1.35 13.14
C ALA A 224 -16.54 -0.60 14.36
N MET A 225 -17.85 -0.69 14.59
CA MET A 225 -18.52 -0.15 15.79
C MET A 225 -18.25 -1.08 16.99
N GLY A 226 -17.93 -0.50 18.14
CA GLY A 226 -17.54 -1.22 19.35
C GLY A 226 -18.73 -1.79 20.11
N ILE A 227 -19.86 -1.07 20.16
CA ILE A 227 -21.06 -1.48 20.92
C ILE A 227 -22.04 -2.19 19.99
N ALA A 228 -22.41 -1.58 18.88
CA ALA A 228 -23.35 -2.11 17.90
C ALA A 228 -22.73 -3.17 16.97
N GLY A 229 -21.41 -3.19 16.83
CA GLY A 229 -20.73 -4.11 15.92
C GLY A 229 -20.75 -5.56 16.38
N THR A 230 -20.98 -6.44 15.42
CA THR A 230 -20.83 -7.89 15.58
C THR A 230 -19.36 -8.27 15.74
N GLU A 231 -19.07 -9.34 16.49
CA GLU A 231 -17.69 -9.80 16.71
C GLU A 231 -16.95 -10.12 15.38
N VAL A 232 -17.68 -10.63 14.39
CA VAL A 232 -17.12 -10.90 13.05
C VAL A 232 -16.71 -9.60 12.34
N ALA A 233 -17.50 -8.53 12.47
CA ALA A 233 -17.14 -7.23 11.90
C ALA A 233 -15.92 -6.63 12.62
N LYS A 234 -15.86 -6.73 13.95
CA LYS A 234 -14.71 -6.26 14.75
C LYS A 234 -13.42 -7.02 14.42
N GLU A 235 -13.50 -8.33 14.20
CA GLU A 235 -12.34 -9.16 13.83
C GLU A 235 -11.85 -8.85 12.40
N SER A 236 -12.74 -8.36 11.53
CA SER A 236 -12.41 -8.03 10.13
C SER A 236 -11.96 -6.58 9.93
N ALA A 237 -12.07 -5.72 10.94
CA ALA A 237 -11.73 -4.31 10.87
C ALA A 237 -10.36 -3.99 11.49
N ASP A 238 -9.69 -2.96 10.99
CA ASP A 238 -8.39 -2.50 11.49
C ASP A 238 -8.52 -1.59 12.73
N VAL A 239 -9.62 -0.84 12.81
CA VAL A 239 -9.88 0.12 13.88
C VAL A 239 -11.29 -0.08 14.44
N ILE A 240 -11.39 -0.18 15.77
CA ILE A 240 -12.67 -0.35 16.48
C ILE A 240 -13.01 0.94 17.22
N ILE A 241 -14.18 1.51 16.91
CA ILE A 241 -14.71 2.73 17.51
C ILE A 241 -15.50 2.36 18.76
N LEU A 242 -14.91 2.53 19.94
CA LEU A 242 -15.47 2.03 21.20
C LEU A 242 -16.75 2.74 21.66
N ASP A 243 -16.93 3.99 21.25
CA ASP A 243 -18.02 4.88 21.66
C ASP A 243 -19.18 4.94 20.66
N ASP A 244 -19.08 4.24 19.53
CA ASP A 244 -20.06 4.24 18.44
C ASP A 244 -20.43 5.63 17.90
N ASP A 245 -19.56 6.63 18.09
CA ASP A 245 -19.76 7.98 17.55
C ASP A 245 -19.03 8.14 16.21
N PHE A 246 -19.76 8.59 15.19
CA PHE A 246 -19.18 8.94 13.89
C PHE A 246 -18.22 10.14 13.97
N SER A 247 -18.32 10.99 15.00
CA SER A 247 -17.38 12.09 15.22
C SER A 247 -15.94 11.59 15.47
N THR A 248 -15.80 10.38 16.03
CA THR A 248 -14.51 9.71 16.25
C THR A 248 -13.78 9.41 14.94
N ILE A 249 -14.51 9.17 13.84
CA ILE A 249 -13.91 9.00 12.50
C ILE A 249 -13.24 10.27 12.02
N VAL A 250 -13.87 11.43 12.25
CA VAL A 250 -13.31 12.74 11.88
C VAL A 250 -12.05 13.00 12.69
N THR A 251 -12.08 12.68 13.99
CA THR A 251 -10.91 12.80 14.87
C THR A 251 -9.79 11.86 14.43
N LEU A 252 -10.09 10.61 14.09
CA LEU A 252 -9.14 9.65 13.54
C LEU A 252 -8.50 10.17 12.24
N ALA A 253 -9.30 10.70 11.32
CA ALA A 253 -8.79 11.29 10.08
C ALA A 253 -7.88 12.49 10.34
N LYS A 254 -8.23 13.35 11.31
CA LYS A 254 -7.40 14.49 11.74
C LYS A 254 -6.06 14.03 12.31
N TRP A 255 -6.06 13.01 13.16
CA TRP A 255 -4.83 12.40 13.70
C TRP A 255 -3.99 11.72 12.62
N GLY A 256 -4.60 10.96 11.71
CA GLY A 256 -3.89 10.32 10.60
C GLY A 256 -3.17 11.34 9.69
N ARG A 257 -3.83 12.46 9.37
CA ARG A 257 -3.22 13.58 8.62
C ARG A 257 -2.05 14.21 9.38
N SER A 258 -2.18 14.35 10.70
CA SER A 258 -1.13 14.92 11.54
C SER A 258 0.09 14.01 11.59
N VAL A 259 -0.09 12.71 11.84
CA VAL A 259 1.01 11.73 11.87
C VAL A 259 1.75 11.72 10.53
N TYR A 260 1.03 11.73 9.40
CA TYR A 260 1.66 11.80 8.09
C TYR A 260 2.56 13.04 7.93
N LEU A 261 2.07 14.21 8.32
CA LEU A 261 2.86 15.44 8.26
C LEU A 261 4.04 15.42 9.22
N ASN A 262 3.85 14.92 10.44
CA ASN A 262 4.91 14.81 11.43
C ASN A 262 6.05 13.89 10.96
N VAL A 263 5.71 12.77 10.30
CA VAL A 263 6.70 11.89 9.65
C VAL A 263 7.45 12.61 8.53
N GLN A 264 6.77 13.44 7.73
CA GLN A 264 7.44 14.25 6.70
C GLN A 264 8.41 15.27 7.31
N LYS A 265 8.03 15.95 8.40
CA LYS A 265 8.91 16.89 9.12
C LYS A 265 10.16 16.19 9.64
N PHE A 266 9.98 15.02 10.26
CA PHE A 266 11.08 14.18 10.73
C PHE A 266 12.02 13.78 9.59
N ILE A 267 11.50 13.28 8.47
CA ILE A 267 12.32 12.88 7.33
C ILE A 267 13.06 14.07 6.72
N GLN A 268 12.45 15.26 6.67
CA GLN A 268 13.13 16.47 6.22
C GLN A 268 14.34 16.80 7.12
N PHE A 269 14.15 16.73 8.44
CA PHE A 269 15.21 16.97 9.41
C PHE A 269 16.34 15.94 9.28
N GLN A 270 16.02 14.65 9.41
CA GLN A 270 16.98 13.54 9.39
C GLN A 270 17.81 13.52 8.10
N LEU A 271 17.17 13.71 6.96
CA LEU A 271 17.87 13.67 5.68
C LEU A 271 18.80 14.87 5.51
N THR A 272 18.44 16.05 6.06
CA THR A 272 19.32 17.23 6.05
C THR A 272 20.57 16.97 6.89
N VAL A 273 20.43 16.48 8.12
CA VAL A 273 21.56 16.16 9.01
C VAL A 273 22.51 15.17 8.34
N ASN A 274 21.98 14.08 7.81
CA ASN A 274 22.77 13.02 7.16
C ASN A 274 23.50 13.50 5.90
N VAL A 275 22.81 14.27 5.03
CA VAL A 275 23.42 14.81 3.81
C VAL A 275 24.56 15.78 4.15
N VAL A 276 24.38 16.65 5.13
CA VAL A 276 25.43 17.59 5.54
C VAL A 276 26.61 16.87 6.17
N ALA A 277 26.36 15.95 7.11
CA ALA A 277 27.42 15.18 7.73
C ALA A 277 28.27 14.44 6.70
N LEU A 278 27.63 13.82 5.70
CA LEU A 278 28.32 13.13 4.62
C LEU A 278 29.14 14.08 3.75
N ILE A 279 28.53 15.17 3.24
CA ILE A 279 29.23 16.11 2.35
C ILE A 279 30.40 16.78 3.05
N VAL A 280 30.21 17.24 4.30
CA VAL A 280 31.26 17.89 5.08
C VAL A 280 32.42 16.92 5.30
N ASN A 281 32.17 15.73 5.88
CA ASN A 281 33.25 14.79 6.19
C ASN A 281 33.98 14.31 4.93
N PHE A 282 33.23 14.03 3.85
CA PHE A 282 33.82 13.63 2.58
C PHE A 282 34.69 14.74 1.99
N SER A 283 34.19 15.98 1.92
CA SER A 283 34.94 17.11 1.39
C SER A 283 36.20 17.42 2.19
N SER A 284 36.13 17.35 3.52
CA SER A 284 37.27 17.61 4.40
C SER A 284 38.33 16.52 4.28
N ALA A 285 37.91 15.25 4.19
CA ALA A 285 38.82 14.13 3.97
C ALA A 285 39.57 14.27 2.64
N CYS A 286 38.89 14.67 1.56
CA CYS A 286 39.52 14.87 0.25
C CYS A 286 40.47 16.08 0.20
N LEU A 287 40.13 17.20 0.85
CA LEU A 287 40.90 18.44 0.77
C LEU A 287 42.06 18.51 1.79
N THR A 288 41.81 18.08 3.03
CA THR A 288 42.72 18.29 4.16
C THR A 288 43.34 16.98 4.65
N GLY A 289 42.82 15.82 4.24
CA GLY A 289 43.25 14.51 4.72
C GLY A 289 42.78 14.15 6.13
N ASN A 290 42.29 15.13 6.90
CA ASN A 290 41.78 14.97 8.25
C ASN A 290 40.27 15.19 8.29
N VAL A 291 39.57 14.36 9.06
CA VAL A 291 38.12 14.48 9.24
C VAL A 291 37.83 15.41 10.43
N PRO A 292 37.02 16.47 10.24
CA PRO A 292 36.74 17.49 11.26
C PRO A 292 35.89 16.95 12.41
N LEU A 293 35.04 15.96 12.12
CA LEU A 293 34.12 15.33 13.07
C LEU A 293 34.58 13.90 13.34
N THR A 294 34.82 13.58 14.59
CA THR A 294 35.21 12.22 14.99
C THR A 294 34.02 11.26 14.94
N ALA A 295 34.29 9.96 14.90
CA ALA A 295 33.24 8.94 14.90
C ALA A 295 32.31 9.04 16.13
N VAL A 296 32.86 9.39 17.30
CA VAL A 296 32.09 9.58 18.55
C VAL A 296 31.18 10.81 18.45
N GLN A 297 31.65 11.90 17.85
CA GLN A 297 30.87 13.11 17.65
C GLN A 297 29.72 12.90 16.65
N LEU A 298 29.95 12.15 15.56
CA LEU A 298 28.89 11.79 14.62
C LEU A 298 27.88 10.83 15.23
N TRP A 299 28.34 9.89 16.06
CA TRP A 299 27.45 9.01 16.80
C TRP A 299 26.57 9.80 17.78
N TRP A 300 27.11 10.80 18.47
CA TRP A 300 26.34 11.70 19.33
C TRP A 300 25.21 12.39 18.56
N VAL A 301 25.52 12.94 17.38
CA VAL A 301 24.51 13.60 16.53
C VAL A 301 23.45 12.60 16.06
N ASN A 302 23.88 11.49 15.46
CA ASN A 302 22.99 10.53 14.82
C ASN A 302 22.17 9.68 15.82
N MET A 303 22.68 9.49 17.04
CA MET A 303 22.00 8.66 18.03
C MET A 303 21.19 9.48 19.02
N ILE A 304 21.64 10.67 19.41
CA ILE A 304 21.01 11.39 20.53
C ILE A 304 20.24 12.62 20.03
N ILE A 305 20.84 13.45 19.19
CA ILE A 305 20.13 14.62 18.64
C ILE A 305 19.02 14.16 17.70
N ASP A 306 19.31 13.20 16.82
CA ASP A 306 18.32 12.70 15.86
C ASP A 306 17.17 11.94 16.51
N THR A 307 17.41 11.12 17.54
CA THR A 307 16.32 10.40 18.23
C THR A 307 15.46 11.31 19.06
N LEU A 308 16.07 12.27 19.78
CA LEU A 308 15.34 13.26 20.56
C LEU A 308 14.54 14.19 19.63
N GLY A 309 15.16 14.69 18.55
CA GLY A 309 14.49 15.54 17.56
C GLY A 309 13.39 14.81 16.79
N ALA A 310 13.58 13.53 16.45
CA ALA A 310 12.53 12.69 15.90
C ALA A 310 11.33 12.61 16.83
N LEU A 311 11.58 12.37 18.12
CA LEU A 311 10.53 12.28 19.12
C LEU A 311 9.79 13.61 19.26
N ALA A 312 10.49 14.74 19.25
CA ALA A 312 9.91 16.07 19.34
C ALA A 312 9.01 16.42 18.14
N LEU A 313 9.45 16.09 16.92
CA LEU A 313 8.70 16.36 15.68
C LEU A 313 7.52 15.39 15.48
N VAL A 314 7.64 14.14 15.91
CA VAL A 314 6.55 13.15 15.79
C VAL A 314 5.41 13.42 16.77
N ALA A 315 5.73 13.90 17.98
CA ALA A 315 4.77 14.13 19.06
C ALA A 315 3.93 15.42 18.92
N GLU A 316 4.00 16.13 17.79
CA GLU A 316 3.23 17.35 17.63
C GLU A 316 1.72 17.10 17.51
N PRO A 317 0.89 17.85 18.27
CA PRO A 317 -0.56 17.66 18.26
C PRO A 317 -1.20 18.18 16.96
N PRO A 318 -2.38 17.63 16.58
CA PRO A 318 -3.02 17.96 15.32
C PRO A 318 -3.69 19.34 15.33
N THR A 319 -3.39 20.16 14.31
CA THR A 319 -4.01 21.48 14.11
C THR A 319 -5.33 21.38 13.33
N ASP A 320 -6.31 22.25 13.60
CA ASP A 320 -7.60 22.26 12.88
C ASP A 320 -7.48 22.66 11.40
N ASP A 321 -6.45 23.43 11.04
CA ASP A 321 -6.18 23.79 9.64
C ASP A 321 -5.94 22.57 8.73
N LEU A 322 -5.56 21.42 9.31
CA LEU A 322 -5.31 20.17 8.58
C LEU A 322 -6.56 19.63 7.86
N MET A 323 -7.75 19.95 8.38
CA MET A 323 -9.02 19.47 7.80
C MET A 323 -9.44 20.28 6.57
N LYS A 324 -8.97 21.53 6.44
CA LYS A 324 -9.26 22.39 5.28
C LYS A 324 -8.49 21.95 4.02
N ARG A 325 -7.45 21.13 4.16
CA ARG A 325 -6.62 20.64 3.06
C ARG A 325 -7.29 19.45 2.37
N SER A 326 -7.18 19.39 1.04
CA SER A 326 -7.57 18.20 0.26
C SER A 326 -6.73 16.98 0.66
N PRO A 327 -7.28 15.75 0.56
CA PRO A 327 -6.56 14.52 0.90
C PRO A 327 -5.31 14.31 0.03
N CYS A 328 -4.35 13.59 0.58
CA CYS A 328 -3.10 13.23 -0.09
C CYS A 328 -3.40 12.20 -1.19
N TRP A 329 -3.00 12.48 -2.42
CA TRP A 329 -3.11 11.52 -3.53
C TRP A 329 -2.08 10.40 -3.37
N LYS A 330 -2.51 9.14 -3.60
CA LYS A 330 -1.70 7.92 -3.43
C LYS A 330 -0.38 7.92 -4.22
N LYS A 331 -0.34 8.57 -5.39
CA LYS A 331 0.87 8.68 -6.24
C LYS A 331 1.83 9.80 -5.85
N ARG A 332 1.54 10.59 -4.82
CA ARG A 332 2.46 11.65 -4.38
C ARG A 332 3.64 11.02 -3.64
N LYS A 333 4.85 11.34 -4.09
CA LYS A 333 6.09 10.93 -3.43
C LYS A 333 6.09 11.43 -1.98
N LEU A 334 6.52 10.57 -1.06
CA LEU A 334 6.61 10.89 0.38
C LEU A 334 7.49 12.13 0.62
N ILE A 335 8.61 12.23 -0.11
CA ILE A 335 9.46 13.43 -0.14
C ILE A 335 8.94 14.36 -1.24
N SER A 336 8.36 15.49 -0.84
CA SER A 336 7.87 16.51 -1.76
C SER A 336 9.01 17.34 -2.37
N ASN A 337 8.77 17.98 -3.52
CA ASN A 337 9.73 18.91 -4.11
C ASN A 337 10.03 20.11 -3.18
N VAL A 338 9.06 20.50 -2.35
CA VAL A 338 9.22 21.54 -1.32
C VAL A 338 10.21 21.10 -0.25
N MET A 339 10.13 19.84 0.20
CA MET A 339 11.10 19.27 1.15
C MET A 339 12.50 19.22 0.53
N TRP A 340 12.64 18.79 -0.72
CA TRP A 340 13.94 18.78 -1.41
C TRP A 340 14.58 20.16 -1.49
N ARG A 341 13.79 21.20 -1.81
CA ARG A 341 14.27 22.60 -1.79
C ARG A 341 14.80 22.98 -0.40
N ASN A 342 14.04 22.66 0.65
CA ASN A 342 14.42 22.97 2.03
C ASN A 342 15.71 22.21 2.44
N ILE A 343 15.77 20.90 2.15
CA ILE A 343 16.91 20.02 2.45
C ILE A 343 18.17 20.52 1.73
N LEU A 344 18.11 20.74 0.43
CA LEU A 344 19.27 21.17 -0.36
C LEU A 344 19.74 22.56 0.04
N GLY A 345 18.82 23.50 0.25
CA GLY A 345 19.18 24.86 0.65
C GLY A 345 19.83 24.93 2.04
N GLN A 346 19.28 24.20 3.02
CA GLN A 346 19.89 24.11 4.35
C GLN A 346 21.22 23.35 4.31
N SER A 347 21.29 22.28 3.53
CA SER A 347 22.53 21.50 3.43
C SER A 347 23.67 22.30 2.80
N PHE A 348 23.36 23.07 1.76
CA PHE A 348 24.32 23.95 1.11
C PHE A 348 24.81 25.05 2.06
N TYR A 349 23.89 25.66 2.82
CA TYR A 349 24.25 26.65 3.84
C TYR A 349 25.20 26.07 4.89
N GLN A 350 24.82 24.94 5.52
CA GLN A 350 25.64 24.32 6.57
C GLN A 350 27.00 23.86 6.03
N PHE A 351 27.04 23.35 4.80
CA PHE A 351 28.29 23.00 4.12
C PHE A 351 29.20 24.23 3.96
N VAL A 352 28.70 25.34 3.40
CA VAL A 352 29.50 26.56 3.18
C VAL A 352 30.02 27.12 4.50
N VAL A 353 29.18 27.15 5.53
CA VAL A 353 29.57 27.63 6.87
C VAL A 353 30.68 26.78 7.47
N ILE A 354 30.53 25.45 7.46
CA ILE A 354 31.52 24.56 8.07
C ILE A 354 32.81 24.54 7.25
N TRP A 355 32.70 24.54 5.92
CA TRP A 355 33.86 24.66 5.04
C TRP A 355 34.62 25.97 5.27
N TYR A 356 33.90 27.08 5.46
CA TYR A 356 34.51 28.37 5.79
C TYR A 356 35.22 28.33 7.16
N LEU A 357 34.60 27.73 8.17
CA LEU A 357 35.22 27.51 9.48
C LEU A 357 36.48 26.63 9.38
N GLN A 358 36.47 25.59 8.54
CA GLN A 358 37.66 24.76 8.31
C GLN A 358 38.78 25.50 7.61
N ALA A 359 38.46 26.26 6.56
CA ALA A 359 39.46 26.93 5.73
C ALA A 359 40.09 28.15 6.42
N LYS A 360 39.28 28.95 7.13
CA LYS A 360 39.72 30.22 7.74
C LYS A 360 39.60 30.27 9.26
N GLY A 361 39.11 29.23 9.92
CA GLY A 361 38.90 29.24 11.37
C GLY A 361 40.17 29.55 12.16
N LYS A 362 41.32 28.94 11.82
CA LYS A 362 42.58 29.22 12.53
C LYS A 362 42.97 30.70 12.49
N ALA A 363 42.77 31.35 11.34
CA ALA A 363 43.07 32.77 11.15
C ALA A 363 42.03 33.69 11.81
N ILE A 364 40.75 33.31 11.81
CA ILE A 364 39.66 34.10 12.41
C ILE A 364 39.77 34.12 13.94
N PHE A 365 40.24 33.03 14.55
CA PHE A 365 40.37 32.92 16.00
C PHE A 365 41.79 33.14 16.51
N CYS A 366 42.73 33.53 15.64
CA CYS A 366 44.15 33.73 15.97
C CYS A 366 44.72 32.58 16.82
N LEU A 367 44.47 31.34 16.40
CA LEU A 367 44.85 30.14 17.15
C LEU A 367 46.28 29.71 16.77
N ASP A 368 47.27 30.26 17.46
CA ASP A 368 48.69 29.88 17.32
C ASP A 368 49.08 28.90 18.44
N GLY A 369 49.19 27.61 18.14
CA GLY A 369 49.52 26.56 19.12
C GLY A 369 49.41 25.12 18.60
N ALA A 370 49.92 24.17 19.38
CA ALA A 370 49.83 22.73 19.07
C ALA A 370 48.41 22.16 19.26
N ASP A 371 47.61 22.77 20.14
CA ASP A 371 46.21 22.38 20.43
C ASP A 371 45.18 23.09 19.53
N SER A 372 45.63 23.92 18.59
CA SER A 372 44.75 24.72 17.72
C SER A 372 43.79 23.86 16.89
N ASP A 373 44.22 22.67 16.48
CA ASP A 373 43.40 21.76 15.66
C ASP A 373 42.27 21.11 16.48
N LEU A 374 42.54 20.79 17.75
CA LEU A 374 41.54 20.25 18.67
C LEU A 374 40.46 21.29 18.98
N ILE A 375 40.87 22.54 19.24
CA ILE A 375 39.96 23.66 19.49
C ILE A 375 39.09 23.94 18.26
N LEU A 376 39.70 23.94 17.07
CA LEU A 376 38.97 24.16 15.82
C LEU A 376 37.94 23.05 15.56
N ASN A 377 38.32 21.78 15.72
CA ASN A 377 37.40 20.66 15.54
C ASN A 377 36.26 20.70 16.57
N THR A 378 36.54 21.10 17.81
CA THR A 378 35.51 21.29 18.83
C THR A 378 34.53 22.41 18.45
N LEU A 379 35.04 23.52 17.91
CA LEU A 379 34.20 24.62 17.44
C LEU A 379 33.34 24.23 16.23
N ILE A 380 33.90 23.47 15.29
CA ILE A 380 33.16 22.93 14.14
C ILE A 380 32.06 21.99 14.63
N PHE A 381 32.37 21.09 15.55
CA PHE A 381 31.40 20.19 16.17
C PHE A 381 30.28 20.96 16.87
N ASN A 382 30.62 21.96 17.70
CA ASN A 382 29.61 22.75 18.41
C ASN A 382 28.72 23.56 17.46
N SER A 383 29.33 24.19 16.46
CA SER A 383 28.60 24.95 15.43
C SER A 383 27.69 24.04 14.61
N PHE A 384 28.12 22.83 14.29
CA PHE A 384 27.31 21.84 13.59
C PHE A 384 26.09 21.41 14.42
N VAL A 385 26.26 21.13 15.71
CA VAL A 385 25.15 20.79 16.61
C VAL A 385 24.13 21.93 16.70
N PHE A 386 24.58 23.17 16.90
CA PHE A 386 23.65 24.31 16.93
C PHE A 386 22.93 24.52 15.60
N CYS A 387 23.62 24.35 14.47
CA CYS A 387 22.95 24.33 13.16
C CYS A 387 21.84 23.28 13.08
N GLN A 388 21.99 22.11 13.72
CA GLN A 388 20.93 21.11 13.77
C GLN A 388 19.77 21.51 14.68
N VAL A 389 20.05 22.08 15.85
CA VAL A 389 18.99 22.59 16.75
C VAL A 389 18.12 23.63 16.04
N PHE A 390 18.71 24.57 15.31
CA PHE A 390 17.94 25.56 14.54
C PHE A 390 17.28 24.97 13.29
N ASN A 391 17.87 23.95 12.67
CA ASN A 391 17.25 23.23 11.56
C ASN A 391 16.02 22.41 12.02
N GLU A 392 16.04 21.85 13.24
CA GLU A 392 14.90 21.17 13.87
C GLU A 392 13.73 22.14 14.06
N ILE A 393 14.00 23.35 14.57
CA ILE A 393 12.98 24.40 14.68
C ILE A 393 12.41 24.71 13.30
N ASN A 394 13.25 24.83 12.27
CA ASN A 394 12.83 25.14 10.91
C ASN A 394 12.03 24.02 10.22
N SER A 395 12.34 22.75 10.50
CA SER A 395 11.68 21.58 9.90
C SER A 395 10.25 21.38 10.40
N ARG A 396 9.93 21.96 11.58
CA ARG A 396 8.59 21.99 12.19
C ARG A 396 7.49 22.48 11.25
N GLU A 397 7.80 23.44 10.38
CA GLU A 397 6.86 24.00 9.39
C GLU A 397 7.51 23.98 8.00
N MET A 398 7.02 23.13 7.09
CA MET A 398 7.64 22.95 5.77
C MET A 398 7.34 24.08 4.78
N GLU A 399 6.10 24.61 4.81
CA GLU A 399 5.59 25.60 3.85
C GLU A 399 5.40 27.00 4.46
N LYS A 400 5.08 27.10 5.75
CA LYS A 400 4.78 28.38 6.41
C LYS A 400 6.06 29.11 6.83
N ILE A 401 6.05 30.44 6.69
CA ILE A 401 7.15 31.34 7.08
C ILE A 401 7.22 31.52 8.60
N ASN A 402 6.07 31.50 9.29
CA ASN A 402 6.00 31.73 10.74
C ASN A 402 6.33 30.46 11.54
N VAL A 403 7.62 30.20 11.70
CA VAL A 403 8.13 29.02 12.44
C VAL A 403 7.95 29.16 13.95
N PHE A 404 8.02 30.39 14.48
CA PHE A 404 7.95 30.67 15.92
C PHE A 404 6.55 30.58 16.53
N LYS A 405 5.50 30.59 15.70
CA LYS A 405 4.12 30.56 16.20
C LYS A 405 3.84 29.19 16.85
N GLY A 406 3.43 29.20 18.11
CA GLY A 406 3.07 27.99 18.86
C GLY A 406 4.24 27.09 19.25
N ILE A 407 5.50 27.55 19.19
CA ILE A 407 6.64 26.74 19.72
C ILE A 407 6.49 26.55 21.23
N LEU A 408 6.17 27.62 21.95
CA LEU A 408 6.06 27.61 23.41
C LEU A 408 4.79 26.92 23.94
N GLU A 409 3.81 26.66 23.06
CA GLU A 409 2.59 25.95 23.44
C GLU A 409 2.85 24.45 23.59
N ASN A 410 3.85 23.90 22.89
CA ASN A 410 4.23 22.50 23.01
C ASN A 410 5.39 22.33 24.00
N TYR A 411 5.06 22.15 25.28
CA TYR A 411 6.04 21.91 26.35
C TYR A 411 6.98 20.75 26.06
N PHE A 412 6.51 19.71 25.36
CA PHE A 412 7.33 18.55 25.02
C PHE A 412 8.46 18.92 24.05
N PHE A 413 8.13 19.68 23.00
CA PHE A 413 9.11 20.18 22.02
C PHE A 413 10.16 21.08 22.68
N VAL A 414 9.72 22.01 23.53
CA VAL A 414 10.63 22.91 24.27
C VAL A 414 11.52 22.13 25.25
N ALA A 415 10.98 21.13 25.94
CA ALA A 415 11.74 20.28 26.85
C ALA A 415 12.86 19.54 26.12
N VAL A 416 12.56 18.93 24.97
CA VAL A 416 13.57 18.24 24.15
C VAL A 416 14.65 19.22 23.66
N LEU A 417 14.27 20.36 23.10
CA LEU A 417 15.20 21.38 22.62
C LEU A 417 16.11 21.92 23.75
N SER A 418 15.55 22.14 24.94
CA SER A 418 16.33 22.55 26.11
C SER A 418 17.28 21.45 26.59
N GLY A 419 16.83 20.19 26.52
CA GLY A 419 17.62 19.02 26.85
C GLY A 419 18.82 18.83 25.92
N THR A 420 18.64 19.01 24.60
CA THR A 420 19.74 18.88 23.63
C THR A 420 20.83 19.93 23.85
N VAL A 421 20.44 21.19 24.09
CA VAL A 421 21.39 22.27 24.42
C VAL A 421 22.09 21.99 25.75
N PHE A 422 21.37 21.51 26.76
CA PHE A 422 21.95 21.16 28.07
C PHE A 422 22.98 20.03 27.95
N PHE A 423 22.65 18.94 27.25
CA PHE A 423 23.59 17.85 27.02
C PHE A 423 24.80 18.28 26.17
N GLN A 424 24.61 19.19 25.21
CA GLN A 424 25.71 19.73 24.42
C GLN A 424 26.71 20.50 25.29
N ILE A 425 26.23 21.28 26.27
CA ILE A 425 27.09 21.96 27.25
C ILE A 425 27.85 20.93 28.09
N ILE A 426 27.17 19.86 28.54
CA ILE A 426 27.81 18.79 29.32
C ILE A 426 28.95 18.14 28.55
N ILE A 427 28.74 17.83 27.27
CA ILE A 427 29.74 17.12 26.46
C ILE A 427 31.00 17.96 26.25
N ILE A 428 30.83 19.24 25.94
CA ILE A 428 31.95 20.14 25.64
C ILE A 428 32.73 20.49 26.90
N GLU A 429 32.05 20.73 28.03
CA GLU A 429 32.70 21.24 29.24
C GLU A 429 33.24 20.11 30.14
N PHE A 430 32.53 18.97 30.22
CA PHE A 430 32.84 17.90 31.19
C PHE A 430 33.33 16.59 30.56
N LEU A 431 33.02 16.29 29.29
CA LEU A 431 33.38 15.02 28.63
C LEU A 431 34.50 15.17 27.58
N GLY A 432 35.37 16.16 27.74
CA GLY A 432 36.46 16.47 26.79
C GLY A 432 37.35 15.27 26.44
N THR A 433 37.72 14.47 27.45
CA THR A 433 38.60 13.29 27.27
C THR A 433 37.94 12.14 26.52
N PHE A 434 36.61 12.00 26.58
CA PHE A 434 35.86 10.97 25.86
C PHE A 434 35.51 11.40 24.44
N ALA A 435 35.15 12.68 24.26
CA ALA A 435 34.68 13.22 22.99
C ALA A 435 35.78 13.84 22.11
N ASN A 436 37.05 13.83 22.57
CA ASN A 436 38.17 14.57 21.98
C ASN A 436 37.78 16.05 21.74
N THR A 437 37.27 16.70 22.79
CA THR A 437 36.88 18.11 22.77
C THR A 437 37.63 18.91 23.83
N SER A 438 37.84 20.20 23.55
CA SER A 438 38.44 21.16 24.48
C SER A 438 37.38 22.15 24.97
N PRO A 439 37.40 22.57 26.23
CA PRO A 439 36.43 23.54 26.76
C PRO A 439 36.48 24.84 25.97
N LEU A 440 35.30 25.35 25.60
CA LEU A 440 35.16 26.53 24.74
C LEU A 440 34.96 27.79 25.59
N THR A 441 35.55 28.89 25.14
CA THR A 441 35.31 30.21 25.74
C THR A 441 33.88 30.70 25.47
N LEU A 442 33.36 31.60 26.32
CA LEU A 442 32.04 32.20 26.13
C LEU A 442 31.88 32.89 24.75
N ALA A 443 32.94 33.47 24.22
CA ALA A 443 32.94 34.11 22.90
C ALA A 443 32.75 33.07 21.76
N GLN A 444 33.41 31.91 21.87
CA GLN A 444 33.27 30.81 20.92
C GLN A 444 31.87 30.18 20.98
N TRP A 445 31.30 30.02 22.18
CA TRP A 445 29.91 29.58 22.37
C TRP A 445 28.92 30.52 21.69
N PHE A 446 29.02 31.82 21.95
CA PHE A 446 28.12 32.81 21.35
C PHE A 446 28.21 32.81 19.83
N LEU A 447 29.43 32.68 19.29
CA LEU A 447 29.61 32.62 17.85
C LEU A 447 29.03 31.34 17.22
N SER A 448 29.20 30.17 17.85
CA SER A 448 28.57 28.93 17.37
C SER A 448 27.04 29.02 17.40
N LEU A 449 26.47 29.65 18.43
CA LEU A 449 25.03 29.91 18.52
C LEU A 449 24.57 30.88 17.42
N PHE A 450 25.33 31.94 17.19
CA PHE A 450 25.04 32.94 16.16
C PHE A 450 25.07 32.35 14.75
N ILE A 451 26.06 31.49 14.48
CA ILE A 451 26.14 30.74 13.22
C ILE A 451 24.88 29.89 13.04
N GLY A 452 24.46 29.13 14.05
CA GLY A 452 23.21 28.38 13.98
C GLY A 452 21.98 29.26 13.72
N PHE A 453 21.89 30.41 14.40
CA PHE A 453 20.79 31.36 14.27
C PHE A 453 20.68 31.94 12.84
N LEU A 454 21.82 32.20 12.18
CA LEU A 454 21.86 32.67 10.78
C LEU A 454 21.23 31.67 9.79
N GLY A 455 21.13 30.39 10.14
CA GLY A 455 20.43 29.40 9.33
C GLY A 455 18.92 29.64 9.21
N MET A 456 18.30 30.31 10.18
CA MET A 456 16.85 30.57 10.18
C MET A 456 16.40 31.64 9.16
N PRO A 457 17.02 32.83 9.07
CA PRO A 457 16.71 33.79 8.00
C PRO A 457 16.88 33.19 6.60
N ILE A 458 17.92 32.37 6.41
CA ILE A 458 18.18 31.68 5.14
C ILE A 458 17.08 30.67 4.84
N ALA A 459 16.61 29.93 5.85
CA ALA A 459 15.45 29.05 5.71
C ALA A 459 14.19 29.78 5.28
N VAL A 460 13.93 30.96 5.86
CA VAL A 460 12.80 31.81 5.48
C VAL A 460 12.95 32.27 4.03
N GLY A 461 14.15 32.70 3.62
CA GLY A 461 14.46 33.06 2.23
C GLY A 461 14.20 31.90 1.26
N LEU A 462 14.64 30.69 1.60
CA LEU A 462 14.38 29.47 0.81
C LEU A 462 12.88 29.15 0.71
N LYS A 463 12.12 29.38 1.78
CA LYS A 463 10.67 29.17 1.82
C LYS A 463 9.91 30.14 0.92
N MET A 464 10.40 31.37 0.73
CA MET A 464 9.82 32.37 -0.17
C MET A 464 9.96 32.00 -1.66
N ILE A 465 10.94 31.17 -2.02
CA ILE A 465 11.15 30.74 -3.41
C ILE A 465 10.07 29.73 -3.80
N ASN A 466 9.13 30.13 -4.65
CA ASN A 466 7.93 29.32 -4.94
C ASN A 466 8.25 28.13 -5.88
N CYS A 467 8.48 26.93 -5.32
CA CYS A 467 8.72 25.70 -6.08
C CYS A 467 7.44 24.99 -6.53
N ARG A 468 6.44 25.74 -7.02
CA ARG A 468 5.21 25.14 -7.57
C ARG A 468 5.48 24.40 -8.89
N ASN A 469 6.48 24.83 -9.69
CA ASN A 469 6.67 24.35 -11.07
C ASN A 469 8.11 23.93 -11.46
N TYR A 470 9.14 24.11 -10.61
CA TYR A 470 10.53 23.89 -11.04
C TYR A 470 11.29 22.96 -10.08
N MET A 471 11.12 21.65 -10.25
CA MET A 471 12.21 20.70 -10.02
C MET A 471 11.82 19.37 -10.65
N ASN A 472 12.17 19.22 -11.93
CA ASN A 472 12.35 17.89 -12.51
C ASN A 472 13.50 17.24 -11.75
N GLN A 473 13.20 16.17 -11.02
CA GLN A 473 14.15 15.35 -10.24
C GLN A 473 15.38 14.88 -11.04
N TRP A 474 15.31 14.98 -12.37
CA TRP A 474 16.35 14.62 -13.33
C TRP A 474 17.67 15.43 -13.22
N CYS A 475 17.65 16.71 -12.81
CA CYS A 475 18.90 17.48 -12.73
C CYS A 475 19.83 17.03 -11.60
N PHE A 476 19.27 16.61 -10.46
CA PHE A 476 20.09 16.14 -9.32
C PHE A 476 20.43 14.66 -9.44
N PHE A 477 19.54 13.83 -9.99
CA PHE A 477 19.84 12.42 -10.25
C PHE A 477 20.98 12.27 -11.28
N ASN A 478 21.07 13.15 -12.29
CA ASN A 478 22.23 13.17 -13.20
C ASN A 478 23.51 13.73 -12.56
N PHE A 479 23.42 14.56 -11.52
CA PHE A 479 24.59 15.00 -10.76
C PHE A 479 25.10 13.89 -9.82
N LEU A 480 24.19 13.20 -9.13
CA LEU A 480 24.51 12.04 -8.29
C LEU A 480 24.97 10.81 -9.09
N ILE A 481 24.39 10.54 -10.27
CA ILE A 481 24.83 9.45 -11.16
C ILE A 481 26.19 9.75 -11.79
N ASN A 482 26.49 11.00 -12.16
CA ASN A 482 27.85 11.36 -12.62
C ASN A 482 28.89 11.34 -11.47
N CYS A 483 28.47 11.47 -10.21
CA CYS A 483 29.30 11.17 -9.03
C CYS A 483 29.24 9.70 -8.58
N GLY A 484 28.49 8.85 -9.29
CA GLY A 484 28.14 7.48 -8.92
C GLY A 484 29.25 6.43 -9.08
N SER A 485 30.50 6.83 -9.29
CA SER A 485 31.65 5.91 -9.20
C SER A 485 32.12 5.67 -7.76
N LEU A 486 31.55 6.35 -6.76
CA LEU A 486 31.94 6.22 -5.35
C LEU A 486 30.96 5.44 -4.45
N PHE A 487 29.78 5.03 -4.93
CA PHE A 487 28.74 4.43 -4.08
C PHE A 487 28.83 2.89 -3.92
N SER A 488 29.83 2.22 -4.49
CA SER A 488 30.03 0.76 -4.34
C SER A 488 30.74 0.32 -3.04
N ILE A 489 30.87 1.18 -2.02
CA ILE A 489 31.62 0.85 -0.78
C ILE A 489 30.70 0.69 0.46
N LEU A 490 29.36 0.74 0.30
CA LEU A 490 28.42 0.62 1.44
C LEU A 490 27.44 -0.56 1.35
N GLU A 491 27.88 -1.68 0.76
CA GLU A 491 27.34 -3.01 1.09
C GLU A 491 28.48 -3.91 1.59
N LEU A 492 28.78 -3.79 2.89
CA LEU A 492 29.28 -4.85 3.78
C LEU A 492 29.06 -4.45 5.24
#